data_AF-A0A953FUZ0-F1
#
_entry.id   AF-A0A953FUZ0-F1
#
_cell.length_a   1.000
_cell.length_b   1.000
_cell.length_c   1.000
_cell.angle_alpha   90.00
_cell.angle_beta   90.00
_cell.angle_gamma   90.00
#
_symmetry.space_group_name_H-M   'P 1'
#
loop_
_entity.id
_entity.type
_entity.pdbx_description
1 polymer ?
#
loop_
_entity_poly.entity_id
_entity_poly.type
_entity_poly.pdbx_seq_one_letter_code
_entity_poly.pdbx_strand_id
1 'polypeptide(L)'
;MLASGALSFILTCLAAAVCFGQKLSVGGALLSGTALLLALAGLQFVCRAGLQRRETAIIASCWGLFGGINAAFQLVALQKYGDYGVLESFIANHKTFPRWLSGTRLLSAIYSAVGATDSAFFVAVLGVCVLLGCTLIALHWSNYSLACCTAVLSPIYFMFLSGYSEYYPFIAGPLLLLLVWMVKNSEKRVSPLLLGLLCAAFASLYFGYFPLAVALVLLVGKQSTTDRLLGLAAFVLLVGLAIPILWPAGWQSFLTALSVEIDPSGMNIIPSYRLHRWHSSFLFEPDFLLSPLHVAHKLYIFFFSGMATLLALAGVHWQTLNTTHGWMRDPTFKGLLLLALMEIGYFLLAIPYFGPRRDIDLFFQTGVVLGFFFGHVIERSAPPNDLPKIRGRSLGLLLGSGLALIWFLLFLGIPRPSRGLLRLLLNGFSFN
;
A
#
# COMPACT_ATOMS: atom_id res chain seq x y z
N MET A 1 12.19 -12.95 -17.62
CA MET A 1 11.25 -13.06 -16.49
C MET A 1 11.75 -14.04 -15.44
N LEU A 2 11.77 -15.35 -15.70
CA LEU A 2 12.19 -16.38 -14.72
C LEU A 2 13.57 -16.13 -14.10
N ALA A 3 14.60 -15.91 -14.92
CA ALA A 3 15.95 -15.62 -14.42
C ALA A 3 16.00 -14.37 -13.52
N SER A 4 15.30 -13.29 -13.92
CA SER A 4 15.19 -12.07 -13.14
C SER A 4 14.47 -12.30 -11.81
N GLY A 5 13.41 -13.14 -11.80
CA GLY A 5 12.68 -13.47 -10.59
C GLY A 5 13.47 -14.35 -9.62
N ALA A 6 14.11 -15.41 -10.12
CA ALA A 6 14.97 -16.27 -9.29
C ALA A 6 16.11 -15.48 -8.66
N LEU A 7 16.81 -14.64 -9.45
CA LEU A 7 17.87 -13.78 -8.94
C LEU A 7 17.34 -12.77 -7.90
N SER A 8 16.22 -12.10 -8.19
CA SER A 8 15.60 -11.13 -7.28
C SER A 8 15.20 -11.77 -5.95
N PHE A 9 14.64 -12.98 -5.97
CA PHE A 9 14.33 -13.76 -4.76
C PHE A 9 15.58 -14.05 -3.95
N ILE A 10 16.62 -14.61 -4.59
CA ILE A 10 17.88 -14.96 -3.92
C ILE A 10 18.51 -13.72 -3.28
N LEU A 11 18.60 -12.61 -4.04
CA LEU A 11 19.15 -11.35 -3.52
C LEU A 11 18.32 -10.78 -2.37
N THR A 12 16.98 -10.88 -2.44
CA THR A 12 16.10 -10.43 -1.35
C THR A 12 16.31 -11.27 -0.09
N CYS A 13 16.39 -12.60 -0.21
CA CYS A 13 16.67 -13.49 0.91
C CYS A 13 18.07 -13.26 1.51
N LEU A 14 19.09 -13.06 0.66
CA LEU A 14 20.44 -12.75 1.10
C LEU A 14 20.50 -11.39 1.80
N ALA A 15 19.86 -10.36 1.26
CA ALA A 15 19.77 -9.05 1.91
C ALA A 15 19.03 -9.15 3.26
N ALA A 16 17.95 -9.93 3.33
CA ALA A 16 17.24 -10.20 4.59
C ALA A 16 18.18 -10.85 5.63
N ALA A 17 18.95 -11.86 5.21
CA ALA A 17 19.90 -12.58 6.07
C ALA A 17 21.06 -11.68 6.54
N VAL A 18 21.72 -10.99 5.61
CA VAL A 18 22.92 -10.18 5.89
C VAL A 18 22.58 -8.90 6.65
N CYS A 19 21.61 -8.12 6.17
CA CYS A 19 21.32 -6.81 6.73
C CYS A 19 20.50 -6.89 8.03
N PHE A 20 19.62 -7.90 8.15
CA PHE A 20 18.69 -8.00 9.28
C PHE A 20 18.95 -9.22 10.18
N GLY A 21 20.04 -9.95 9.95
CA GLY A 21 20.51 -11.03 10.84
C GLY A 21 19.61 -12.26 10.86
N GLN A 22 18.83 -12.49 9.80
CA GLN A 22 17.98 -13.67 9.66
C GLN A 22 18.85 -14.92 9.47
N LYS A 23 18.90 -15.79 10.49
CA LYS A 23 19.39 -17.15 10.34
C LYS A 23 18.24 -17.98 9.76
N LEU A 24 18.24 -18.16 8.44
CA LEU A 24 17.37 -19.13 7.78
C LEU A 24 17.68 -20.52 8.36
N SER A 25 16.74 -21.11 9.10
CA SER A 25 16.86 -22.52 9.46
C SER A 25 16.85 -23.36 8.18
N VAL A 26 17.49 -24.54 8.20
CA VAL A 26 17.54 -25.43 7.02
C VAL A 26 16.12 -25.76 6.52
N GLY A 27 15.17 -25.98 7.44
CA GLY A 27 13.75 -26.18 7.09
C GLY A 27 13.10 -24.94 6.48
N GLY A 28 13.40 -23.74 6.99
CA GLY A 28 12.94 -22.48 6.41
C GLY A 28 13.50 -22.25 5.01
N ALA A 29 14.77 -22.58 4.77
CA ALA A 29 15.42 -22.49 3.46
C ALA A 29 14.81 -23.49 2.45
N LEU A 30 14.54 -24.72 2.87
CA LEU A 30 13.89 -25.74 2.04
C LEU A 30 12.47 -25.33 1.65
N LEU A 31 11.64 -24.91 2.61
CA LEU A 31 10.28 -24.42 2.34
C LEU A 31 10.29 -23.20 1.42
N SER A 32 11.20 -22.24 1.65
CA SER A 32 11.37 -21.07 0.80
C SER A 32 11.78 -21.45 -0.63
N GLY A 33 12.69 -22.43 -0.76
CA GLY A 33 13.13 -22.97 -2.04
C GLY A 33 12.01 -23.69 -2.78
N THR A 34 11.21 -24.51 -2.10
CA THR A 34 10.05 -25.18 -2.69
C THR A 34 8.96 -24.19 -3.10
N ALA A 35 8.66 -23.18 -2.27
CA ALA A 35 7.70 -22.13 -2.61
C ALA A 35 8.16 -21.32 -3.83
N LEU A 36 9.45 -20.97 -3.90
CA LEU A 36 10.05 -20.34 -5.07
C LEU A 36 9.93 -21.22 -6.31
N LEU A 37 10.27 -22.51 -6.22
CA LEU A 37 10.22 -23.44 -7.36
C LEU A 37 8.79 -23.64 -7.87
N LEU A 38 7.80 -23.76 -6.97
CA LEU A 38 6.39 -23.87 -7.33
C LEU A 38 5.87 -22.58 -7.98
N ALA A 39 6.24 -21.41 -7.43
CA ALA A 39 5.87 -20.14 -8.01
C ALA A 39 6.52 -19.93 -9.39
N LEU A 40 7.82 -20.24 -9.54
CA LEU A 40 8.53 -20.19 -10.81
C LEU A 40 7.97 -21.18 -11.83
N ALA A 41 7.57 -22.38 -11.42
CA ALA A 41 6.93 -23.37 -12.29
C ALA A 41 5.54 -22.90 -12.75
N GLY A 42 4.72 -22.34 -11.85
CA GLY A 42 3.44 -21.72 -12.18
C GLY A 42 3.59 -20.53 -13.14
N LEU A 43 4.58 -19.66 -12.87
CA LEU A 43 4.93 -18.54 -13.75
C LEU A 43 5.39 -19.01 -15.12
N GLN A 44 6.23 -20.05 -15.19
CA GLN A 44 6.70 -20.61 -16.44
C GLN A 44 5.56 -21.23 -17.25
N PHE A 45 4.61 -21.90 -16.60
CA PHE A 45 3.41 -22.44 -17.23
C PHE A 45 2.54 -21.32 -17.83
N VAL A 46 2.30 -20.26 -17.06
CA VAL A 46 1.51 -19.09 -17.48
C VAL A 46 2.19 -18.34 -18.65
N CYS A 47 3.51 -18.12 -18.57
CA CYS A 47 4.28 -17.48 -19.65
C CYS A 47 4.29 -18.31 -20.93
N ARG A 48 4.38 -19.65 -20.84
CA ARG A 48 4.35 -20.55 -22.01
C ARG A 48 2.98 -20.61 -22.68
N ALA A 49 1.90 -20.37 -21.94
CA ALA A 49 0.54 -20.35 -22.48
C ALA A 49 0.20 -19.07 -23.29
N GLY A 50 1.16 -18.15 -23.50
CA GLY A 50 0.92 -16.91 -24.26
C GLY A 50 0.04 -15.90 -23.53
N LEU A 51 -0.18 -16.08 -22.22
CA LEU A 51 -1.10 -15.29 -21.39
C LEU A 51 -0.47 -13.99 -20.87
N GLN A 52 0.51 -13.41 -21.57
CA GLN A 52 1.39 -12.31 -21.09
C GLN A 52 0.68 -11.08 -20.51
N ARG A 53 -0.60 -10.84 -20.86
CA ARG A 53 -1.40 -9.76 -20.25
C ARG A 53 -2.17 -10.21 -19.01
N ARG A 54 -2.63 -11.46 -18.93
CA ARG A 54 -3.54 -11.96 -17.88
C ARG A 54 -2.80 -12.56 -16.68
N GLU A 55 -1.47 -12.69 -16.73
CA GLU A 55 -0.67 -13.35 -15.68
C GLU A 55 -0.89 -12.72 -14.30
N THR A 56 -0.87 -11.39 -14.21
CA THR A 56 -1.10 -10.68 -12.94
C THR A 56 -2.50 -10.92 -12.38
N ALA A 57 -3.53 -10.98 -13.24
CA ALA A 57 -4.88 -11.29 -12.80
C ALA A 57 -5.03 -12.74 -12.35
N ILE A 58 -4.34 -13.68 -13.01
CA ILE A 58 -4.33 -15.08 -12.57
C ILE A 58 -3.65 -15.18 -11.20
N ILE A 59 -2.49 -14.54 -11.02
CA ILE A 59 -1.77 -14.54 -9.74
C ILE A 59 -2.62 -13.91 -8.63
N ALA A 60 -3.21 -12.73 -8.88
CA ALA A 60 -4.09 -12.07 -7.93
C ALA A 60 -5.32 -12.91 -7.59
N SER A 61 -5.94 -13.56 -8.58
CA SER A 61 -7.09 -14.46 -8.37
C SER A 61 -6.71 -15.71 -7.59
N CYS A 62 -5.61 -16.37 -7.93
CA CYS A 62 -5.13 -17.55 -7.19
C CYS A 62 -4.80 -17.18 -5.74
N TRP A 63 -4.19 -16.02 -5.52
CA TRP A 63 -3.86 -15.55 -4.19
C TRP A 63 -5.07 -15.11 -3.39
N GLY A 64 -6.01 -14.39 -4.01
CA GLY A 64 -7.28 -14.04 -3.38
C GLY A 64 -8.13 -15.27 -3.07
N LEU A 65 -8.11 -16.29 -3.92
CA LEU A 65 -8.75 -17.58 -3.64
C LEU A 65 -8.08 -18.25 -2.43
N PHE A 66 -6.74 -18.30 -2.39
CA PHE A 66 -6.00 -18.79 -1.22
C PHE A 66 -6.40 -18.03 0.04
N GLY A 67 -6.43 -16.70 -0.01
CA GLY A 67 -6.80 -15.87 1.13
C GLY A 67 -8.24 -16.05 1.59
N GLY A 68 -9.19 -16.19 0.66
CA GLY A 68 -10.59 -16.47 0.96
C GLY A 68 -10.78 -17.84 1.60
N ILE A 69 -10.13 -18.88 1.06
CA ILE A 69 -10.12 -20.23 1.64
C ILE A 69 -9.46 -20.20 3.02
N ASN A 70 -8.31 -19.54 3.17
CA ASN A 70 -7.60 -19.45 4.44
C ASN A 70 -8.41 -18.68 5.48
N ALA A 71 -9.08 -17.59 5.11
CA ALA A 71 -9.97 -16.86 6.00
C ALA A 71 -11.14 -17.73 6.48
N ALA A 72 -11.70 -18.55 5.60
CA ALA A 72 -12.84 -19.43 5.90
C ALA A 72 -12.50 -20.64 6.74
N PHE A 73 -11.35 -21.26 6.50
CA PHE A 73 -11.02 -22.54 7.14
C PHE A 73 -9.82 -22.45 8.09
N GLN A 74 -9.17 -21.29 8.21
CA GLN A 74 -7.98 -21.06 9.03
C GLN A 74 -6.89 -22.12 8.79
N LEU A 75 -6.71 -22.52 7.53
CA LEU A 75 -5.83 -23.64 7.14
C LEU A 75 -4.37 -23.41 7.54
N VAL A 76 -3.94 -22.14 7.52
CA VAL A 76 -2.59 -21.73 7.89
C VAL A 76 -2.65 -20.56 8.86
N ALA A 77 -1.94 -20.70 9.97
CA ALA A 77 -1.72 -19.61 10.91
C ALA A 77 -0.82 -18.56 10.26
N LEU A 78 -1.41 -17.43 9.86
CA LEU A 78 -0.70 -16.29 9.30
C LEU A 78 -0.24 -15.34 10.41
N GLN A 79 0.92 -14.72 10.20
CA GLN A 79 1.37 -13.63 11.05
C GLN A 79 0.42 -12.44 10.94
N LYS A 80 0.19 -11.79 12.08
CA LYS A 80 -0.68 -10.62 12.21
C LYS A 80 0.16 -9.39 12.59
N TYR A 81 -0.10 -8.29 11.91
CA TYR A 81 0.49 -6.97 12.13
C TYR A 81 -0.64 -6.02 12.56
N GLY A 82 -0.37 -4.73 12.72
CA GLY A 82 -1.40 -3.74 13.04
C GLY A 82 -1.96 -3.83 14.45
N ASP A 83 -3.23 -3.45 14.60
CA ASP A 83 -3.85 -3.11 15.87
C ASP A 83 -4.70 -4.24 16.50
N TYR A 84 -4.77 -5.41 15.85
CA TYR A 84 -5.34 -6.67 16.35
C TYR A 84 -6.77 -6.56 16.89
N GLY A 85 -7.78 -6.78 16.04
CA GLY A 85 -9.16 -6.96 16.53
C GLY A 85 -9.95 -5.65 16.64
N VAL A 86 -9.33 -4.49 16.36
CA VAL A 86 -9.95 -3.18 16.57
C VAL A 86 -11.13 -3.02 15.63
N LEU A 87 -10.94 -3.25 14.33
CA LEU A 87 -12.02 -3.16 13.35
C LEU A 87 -13.16 -4.12 13.69
N GLU A 88 -12.85 -5.38 13.99
CA GLU A 88 -13.85 -6.39 14.37
C GLU A 88 -14.70 -5.94 15.55
N SER A 89 -14.06 -5.36 16.57
CA SER A 89 -14.75 -4.80 17.74
C SER A 89 -15.67 -3.64 17.36
N PHE A 90 -15.26 -2.73 16.48
CA PHE A 90 -16.14 -1.66 16.00
C PHE A 90 -17.34 -2.21 15.23
N ILE A 91 -17.12 -3.18 14.34
CA ILE A 91 -18.18 -3.81 13.55
C ILE A 91 -19.18 -4.55 14.43
N ALA A 92 -18.70 -5.40 15.34
CA ALA A 92 -19.54 -6.19 16.25
C ALA A 92 -20.40 -5.33 17.19
N ASN A 93 -19.89 -4.15 17.57
CA ASN A 93 -20.60 -3.21 18.45
C ASN A 93 -21.39 -2.12 17.69
N HIS A 94 -21.47 -2.19 16.36
CA HIS A 94 -22.08 -1.17 15.50
C HIS A 94 -21.58 0.26 15.75
N LYS A 95 -20.31 0.38 16.14
CA LYS A 95 -19.65 1.66 16.42
C LYS A 95 -18.99 2.20 15.16
N THR A 96 -19.17 3.49 14.91
CA THR A 96 -18.45 4.20 13.85
C THR A 96 -17.09 4.65 14.36
N PHE A 97 -16.06 4.50 13.55
CA PHE A 97 -14.71 4.94 13.87
C PHE A 97 -14.36 6.24 13.14
N PRO A 98 -13.85 7.30 13.80
CA PRO A 98 -13.69 8.61 13.18
C PRO A 98 -12.78 8.64 11.95
N ARG A 99 -11.59 7.99 11.98
CA ARG A 99 -10.72 7.87 10.80
C ARG A 99 -11.35 7.09 9.64
N TRP A 100 -12.30 6.20 9.91
CA TRP A 100 -12.93 5.30 8.93
C TRP A 100 -14.44 5.55 8.82
N LEU A 101 -14.84 6.83 8.77
CA LEU A 101 -16.21 7.28 9.01
C LEU A 101 -17.25 6.53 8.15
N SER A 102 -17.19 6.68 6.82
CA SER A 102 -18.14 6.00 5.94
C SER A 102 -17.86 4.51 5.82
N GLY A 103 -16.58 4.14 5.94
CA GLY A 103 -16.11 2.76 5.92
C GLY A 103 -16.75 1.86 6.97
N THR A 104 -16.51 2.19 8.25
CA THR A 104 -17.05 1.41 9.38
C THR A 104 -18.57 1.42 9.40
N ARG A 105 -19.20 2.55 9.06
CA ARG A 105 -20.67 2.61 9.00
C ARG A 105 -21.24 1.69 7.93
N LEU A 106 -20.65 1.69 6.73
CA LEU A 106 -21.05 0.80 5.64
C LEU A 106 -20.79 -0.66 6.00
N LEU A 107 -19.62 -0.98 6.55
CA LEU A 107 -19.28 -2.35 6.97
C LEU A 107 -20.22 -2.87 8.06
N SER A 108 -20.54 -2.07 9.08
CA SER A 108 -21.50 -2.44 10.11
C SER A 108 -22.90 -2.66 9.55
N ALA A 109 -23.33 -1.84 8.59
CA ALA A 109 -24.63 -2.01 7.95
C ALA A 109 -24.69 -3.31 7.12
N ILE A 110 -23.63 -3.61 6.36
CA ILE A 110 -23.53 -4.86 5.60
C ILE A 110 -23.50 -6.06 6.57
N TYR A 111 -22.69 -6.00 7.63
CA TYR A 111 -22.59 -7.04 8.66
C TYR A 111 -23.96 -7.39 9.26
N SER A 112 -24.72 -6.36 9.66
CA SER A 112 -26.10 -6.54 10.14
C SER A 112 -27.03 -7.13 9.08
N ALA A 113 -26.95 -6.64 7.84
CA ALA A 113 -27.85 -7.07 6.77
C ALA A 113 -27.64 -8.53 6.35
N VAL A 114 -26.39 -9.01 6.37
CA VAL A 114 -26.08 -10.42 6.05
C VAL A 114 -26.28 -11.36 7.24
N GLY A 115 -26.55 -10.84 8.43
CA GLY A 115 -26.75 -11.65 9.64
C GLY A 115 -25.50 -12.43 10.07
N ALA A 116 -24.30 -11.89 9.81
CA ALA A 116 -23.06 -12.55 10.21
C ALA A 116 -22.91 -12.53 11.74
N THR A 117 -22.36 -13.61 12.31
CA THR A 117 -22.16 -13.77 13.75
C THR A 117 -20.70 -13.64 14.18
N ASP A 118 -19.76 -13.84 13.25
CA ASP A 118 -18.33 -13.68 13.45
C ASP A 118 -17.81 -12.49 12.64
N SER A 119 -17.47 -11.41 13.34
CA SER A 119 -16.97 -10.17 12.74
C SER A 119 -15.57 -10.32 12.14
N ALA A 120 -14.71 -11.19 12.71
CA ALA A 120 -13.37 -11.43 12.18
C ALA A 120 -13.42 -12.19 10.86
N PHE A 121 -14.22 -13.26 10.81
CA PHE A 121 -14.46 -13.99 9.57
C PHE A 121 -15.09 -13.09 8.50
N PHE A 122 -16.10 -12.29 8.87
CA PHE A 122 -16.74 -11.35 7.97
C PHE A 122 -15.75 -10.32 7.39
N VAL A 123 -14.95 -9.67 8.25
CA VAL A 123 -13.96 -8.67 7.85
C VAL A 123 -12.93 -9.29 6.90
N ALA A 124 -12.39 -10.46 7.25
CA ALA A 124 -11.38 -11.13 6.42
C ALA A 124 -11.92 -11.51 5.03
N VAL A 125 -13.09 -12.17 4.96
CA VAL A 125 -13.67 -12.60 3.68
C VAL A 125 -14.11 -11.40 2.84
N LEU A 126 -14.84 -10.45 3.42
CA LEU A 126 -15.30 -9.29 2.68
C LEU A 126 -14.13 -8.41 2.22
N GLY A 127 -13.10 -8.27 3.06
CA GLY A 127 -11.86 -7.56 2.71
C GLY A 127 -11.17 -8.17 1.51
N VAL A 128 -11.01 -9.50 1.47
CA VAL A 128 -10.45 -10.22 0.31
C VAL A 128 -11.32 -10.01 -0.94
N CYS A 129 -12.64 -10.14 -0.81
CA CYS A 129 -13.56 -9.95 -1.94
C CYS A 129 -13.50 -8.53 -2.52
N VAL A 130 -13.54 -7.50 -1.67
CA VAL A 130 -13.45 -6.10 -2.08
C VAL A 130 -12.11 -5.81 -2.75
N LEU A 131 -11.01 -6.22 -2.10
CA LEU A 131 -9.67 -5.97 -2.62
C LEU A 131 -9.44 -6.71 -3.94
N LEU A 132 -9.82 -7.99 -4.05
CA LEU A 132 -9.71 -8.78 -5.27
C LEU A 132 -10.58 -8.19 -6.38
N GLY A 133 -11.84 -7.86 -6.10
CA GLY A 133 -12.76 -7.24 -7.06
C GLY A 133 -12.19 -5.94 -7.62
N CYS A 134 -11.72 -5.04 -6.75
CA CYS A 134 -11.06 -3.80 -7.17
C CYS A 134 -9.80 -4.07 -8.00
N THR A 135 -9.01 -5.07 -7.62
CA THR A 135 -7.78 -5.46 -8.33
C THR A 135 -8.07 -5.91 -9.76
N LEU A 136 -9.07 -6.78 -9.95
CA LEU A 136 -9.45 -7.29 -11.26
C LEU A 136 -10.01 -6.17 -12.16
N ILE A 137 -10.84 -5.28 -11.59
CA ILE A 137 -11.36 -4.10 -12.29
C ILE A 137 -10.20 -3.17 -12.69
N ALA A 138 -9.27 -2.87 -11.77
CA ALA A 138 -8.12 -2.00 -12.03
C ALA A 138 -7.18 -2.56 -13.11
N LEU A 139 -6.89 -3.86 -13.06
CA LEU A 139 -6.09 -4.53 -14.08
C LEU A 139 -6.78 -4.48 -15.45
N HIS A 140 -8.09 -4.76 -15.50
CA HIS A 140 -8.86 -4.70 -16.72
C HIS A 140 -8.92 -3.27 -17.30
N TRP A 141 -9.28 -2.28 -16.49
CA TRP A 141 -9.40 -0.87 -16.91
C TRP A 141 -8.09 -0.25 -17.37
N SER A 142 -6.97 -0.69 -16.78
CA SER A 142 -5.63 -0.23 -17.15
C SER A 142 -5.00 -1.04 -18.29
N ASN A 143 -5.73 -1.99 -18.89
CA ASN A 143 -5.19 -2.92 -19.89
C ASN A 143 -3.90 -3.63 -19.40
N TYR A 144 -3.85 -3.96 -18.11
CA TYR A 144 -2.71 -4.61 -17.46
C TYR A 144 -1.43 -3.77 -17.55
N SER A 145 -1.56 -2.45 -17.39
CA SER A 145 -0.43 -1.51 -17.30
C SER A 145 0.61 -1.95 -16.27
N LEU A 146 1.88 -1.63 -16.51
CA LEU A 146 2.93 -1.91 -15.53
C LEU A 146 2.71 -1.15 -14.22
N ALA A 147 2.13 0.05 -14.29
CA ALA A 147 1.71 0.85 -13.13
C ALA A 147 0.80 0.04 -12.18
N CYS A 148 -0.30 -0.50 -12.72
CA CYS A 148 -1.25 -1.29 -11.93
C CYS A 148 -0.60 -2.59 -11.43
N CYS A 149 0.13 -3.30 -12.30
CA CYS A 149 0.82 -4.53 -11.91
C CYS A 149 1.82 -4.32 -10.76
N THR A 150 2.56 -3.21 -10.76
CA THR A 150 3.58 -2.93 -9.73
C THR A 150 2.92 -2.67 -8.37
N ALA A 151 1.78 -1.99 -8.34
CA ALA A 151 1.03 -1.76 -7.11
C ALA A 151 0.46 -3.05 -6.51
N VAL A 152 -0.23 -3.87 -7.33
CA VAL A 152 -0.92 -5.08 -6.87
C VAL A 152 0.04 -6.22 -6.51
N LEU A 153 1.24 -6.22 -7.09
CA LEU A 153 2.26 -7.23 -6.80
C LEU A 153 3.15 -6.87 -5.60
N SER A 154 2.84 -5.78 -4.88
CA SER A 154 3.59 -5.42 -3.68
C SER A 154 3.31 -6.41 -2.54
N PRO A 155 4.31 -6.71 -1.67
CA PRO A 155 4.15 -7.67 -0.58
C PRO A 155 3.00 -7.35 0.37
N ILE A 156 2.81 -6.08 0.72
CA ILE A 156 1.74 -5.63 1.62
C ILE A 156 0.36 -5.84 0.98
N TYR A 157 0.23 -5.61 -0.33
CA TYR A 157 -1.03 -5.85 -1.04
C TYR A 157 -1.40 -7.34 -1.07
N PHE A 158 -0.41 -8.22 -1.25
CA PHE A 158 -0.62 -9.66 -1.12
C PHE A 158 -0.93 -10.12 0.31
N MET A 159 -0.30 -9.51 1.31
CA MET A 159 -0.66 -9.74 2.70
C MET A 159 -2.14 -9.40 2.93
N PHE A 160 -2.63 -8.28 2.40
CA PHE A 160 -4.06 -7.95 2.49
C PHE A 160 -4.96 -8.98 1.80
N LEU A 161 -4.57 -9.45 0.61
CA LEU A 161 -5.31 -10.48 -0.11
C LEU A 161 -5.28 -11.86 0.55
N SER A 162 -4.44 -12.13 1.56
CA SER A 162 -4.39 -13.43 2.24
C SER A 162 -5.43 -13.60 3.37
N GLY A 163 -6.40 -12.69 3.50
CA GLY A 163 -7.38 -12.70 4.59
C GLY A 163 -6.92 -11.92 5.82
N TYR A 164 -6.13 -10.88 5.61
CA TYR A 164 -5.66 -10.01 6.69
C TYR A 164 -6.83 -9.20 7.26
N SER A 165 -7.14 -9.45 8.54
CA SER A 165 -8.28 -8.85 9.22
C SER A 165 -7.93 -7.46 9.74
N GLU A 166 -7.99 -6.48 8.84
CA GLU A 166 -7.70 -5.06 9.08
C GLU A 166 -8.61 -4.19 8.21
N TYR A 167 -8.58 -2.87 8.42
CA TYR A 167 -9.37 -1.94 7.58
C TYR A 167 -8.75 -1.69 6.19
N TYR A 168 -7.44 -1.85 6.05
CA TYR A 168 -6.70 -1.51 4.83
C TYR A 168 -7.16 -2.22 3.53
N PRO A 169 -7.57 -3.51 3.52
CA PRO A 169 -8.12 -4.16 2.32
C PRO A 169 -9.31 -3.42 1.71
N PHE A 170 -10.12 -2.74 2.52
CA PHE A 170 -11.29 -1.99 2.06
C PHE A 170 -10.95 -0.66 1.39
N ILE A 171 -9.73 -0.14 1.60
CA ILE A 171 -9.33 1.17 1.09
C ILE A 171 -8.16 1.12 0.10
N ALA A 172 -7.36 0.06 0.10
CA ALA A 172 -6.26 -0.14 -0.85
C ALA A 172 -6.77 -0.36 -2.28
N GLY A 173 -7.81 -1.18 -2.45
CA GLY A 173 -8.43 -1.44 -3.76
C GLY A 173 -9.06 -0.18 -4.37
N PRO A 174 -9.92 0.55 -3.64
CA PRO A 174 -10.47 1.83 -4.10
C PRO A 174 -9.41 2.89 -4.43
N LEU A 175 -8.32 2.97 -3.64
CA LEU A 175 -7.18 3.84 -3.96
C LEU A 175 -6.59 3.49 -5.33
N LEU A 176 -6.34 2.20 -5.59
CA LEU A 176 -5.81 1.77 -6.88
C LEU A 176 -6.77 2.09 -8.05
N LEU A 177 -8.08 1.89 -7.86
CA LEU A 177 -9.09 2.25 -8.86
C LEU A 177 -9.06 3.75 -9.17
N LEU A 178 -8.90 4.59 -8.13
CA LEU A 178 -8.78 6.04 -8.29
C LEU A 178 -7.54 6.41 -9.10
N LEU A 179 -6.38 5.82 -8.80
CA LEU A 179 -5.14 6.04 -9.54
C LEU A 179 -5.27 5.64 -11.02
N VAL A 180 -5.87 4.47 -11.31
CA VAL A 180 -6.14 4.02 -12.68
C VAL A 180 -7.10 4.97 -13.39
N TRP A 181 -8.18 5.38 -12.72
CA TRP A 181 -9.17 6.29 -13.27
C TRP A 181 -8.56 7.66 -13.60
N MET A 182 -7.68 8.19 -12.74
CA MET A 182 -6.97 9.44 -13.00
C MET A 182 -6.11 9.36 -14.25
N VAL A 183 -5.28 8.31 -14.38
CA VAL A 183 -4.43 8.15 -15.56
C VAL A 183 -5.25 8.00 -16.83
N LYS A 184 -6.35 7.25 -16.80
CA LYS A 184 -7.23 7.04 -17.95
C LYS A 184 -7.98 8.31 -18.39
N ASN A 185 -8.23 9.23 -17.45
CA ASN A 185 -8.96 10.48 -17.72
C ASN A 185 -8.04 11.72 -17.73
N SER A 186 -6.74 11.53 -17.65
CA SER A 186 -5.68 12.56 -17.73
C SER A 186 -5.89 13.61 -18.82
N GLU A 187 -6.24 13.15 -20.02
CA GLU A 187 -6.38 14.00 -21.20
C GLU A 187 -7.79 14.59 -21.35
N LYS A 188 -8.74 14.15 -20.53
CA LYS A 188 -10.14 14.55 -20.61
C LYS A 188 -10.44 15.68 -19.62
N ARG A 189 -11.41 16.52 -19.97
CA ARG A 189 -12.00 17.45 -19.00
C ARG A 189 -13.02 16.69 -18.18
N VAL A 190 -12.69 16.41 -16.92
CA VAL A 190 -13.60 15.75 -15.99
C VAL A 190 -14.52 16.81 -15.35
N SER A 191 -15.79 16.45 -15.13
CA SER A 191 -16.72 17.30 -14.39
C SER A 191 -16.17 17.63 -13.00
N PRO A 192 -16.05 18.92 -12.62
CA PRO A 192 -15.61 19.33 -11.30
C PRO A 192 -16.43 18.71 -10.16
N LEU A 193 -17.75 18.63 -10.34
CA LEU A 193 -18.66 18.07 -9.34
C LEU A 193 -18.42 16.58 -9.14
N LEU A 194 -18.21 15.83 -10.23
CA LEU A 194 -17.88 14.41 -10.14
C LEU A 194 -16.53 14.20 -9.45
N LEU A 195 -15.52 15.01 -9.78
CA LEU A 195 -14.21 14.93 -9.14
C LEU A 195 -14.30 15.24 -7.64
N GLY A 196 -15.03 16.29 -7.26
CA GLY A 196 -15.29 16.66 -5.87
C GLY A 196 -16.04 15.55 -5.11
N LEU A 197 -17.05 14.93 -5.73
CA LEU A 197 -17.78 13.80 -5.16
C LEU A 197 -16.89 12.57 -4.93
N LEU A 198 -16.10 12.17 -5.92
CA LEU A 198 -15.19 11.04 -5.79
C LEU A 198 -14.16 11.30 -4.69
N CYS A 199 -13.59 12.50 -4.63
CA CYS A 199 -12.64 12.89 -3.59
C CYS A 199 -13.29 12.92 -2.20
N ALA A 200 -14.55 13.36 -2.09
CA ALA A 200 -15.27 13.39 -0.82
C ALA A 200 -15.60 11.99 -0.32
N ALA A 201 -16.10 11.12 -1.23
CA ALA A 201 -16.32 9.73 -0.93
C ALA A 201 -15.01 9.07 -0.45
N PHE A 202 -13.90 9.33 -1.15
CA PHE A 202 -12.59 8.78 -0.83
C PHE A 202 -12.05 9.26 0.53
N ALA A 203 -12.10 10.57 0.83
CA ALA A 203 -11.69 11.11 2.12
C ALA A 203 -12.61 10.64 3.28
N SER A 204 -13.89 10.38 3.00
CA SER A 204 -14.82 9.84 4.00
C SER A 204 -14.57 8.37 4.34
N LEU A 205 -14.05 7.59 3.38
CA LEU A 205 -13.68 6.18 3.59
C LEU A 205 -12.49 6.10 4.54
N TYR A 206 -11.48 6.94 4.33
CA TYR A 206 -10.33 7.05 5.21
C TYR A 206 -9.87 8.50 5.32
N PHE A 207 -9.90 9.04 6.53
CA PHE A 207 -9.50 10.44 6.79
C PHE A 207 -8.04 10.71 6.38
N GLY A 208 -7.16 9.69 6.45
CA GLY A 208 -5.79 9.78 5.95
C GLY A 208 -5.68 10.11 4.45
N TYR A 209 -6.75 9.87 3.68
CA TYR A 209 -6.83 10.27 2.27
C TYR A 209 -7.24 11.73 2.07
N PHE A 210 -7.55 12.50 3.10
CA PHE A 210 -7.96 13.90 2.94
C PHE A 210 -6.92 14.76 2.20
N PRO A 211 -5.62 14.75 2.56
CA PRO A 211 -4.60 15.52 1.83
C PRO A 211 -4.48 15.07 0.37
N LEU A 212 -4.56 13.76 0.15
CA LEU A 212 -4.55 13.16 -1.18
C LEU A 212 -5.76 13.63 -2.00
N ALA A 213 -6.97 13.57 -1.45
CA ALA A 213 -8.20 14.04 -2.09
C ALA A 213 -8.12 15.51 -2.51
N VAL A 214 -7.56 16.38 -1.67
CA VAL A 214 -7.34 17.80 -2.02
C VAL A 214 -6.35 17.93 -3.18
N ALA A 215 -5.21 17.23 -3.12
CA ALA A 215 -4.23 17.24 -4.20
C ALA A 215 -4.83 16.77 -5.53
N LEU A 216 -5.70 15.77 -5.51
CA LEU A 216 -6.40 15.24 -6.68
C LEU A 216 -7.32 16.27 -7.33
N VAL A 217 -8.15 16.96 -6.54
CA VAL A 217 -9.04 18.01 -7.04
C VAL A 217 -8.23 19.13 -7.73
N LEU A 218 -7.07 19.47 -7.18
CA LEU A 218 -6.27 20.59 -7.67
C LEU A 218 -5.43 20.27 -8.93
N LEU A 219 -5.12 18.98 -9.17
CA LEU A 219 -4.10 18.59 -10.14
C LEU A 219 -4.57 17.64 -11.24
N VAL A 220 -5.75 17.03 -11.10
CA VAL A 220 -6.24 16.05 -12.08
C VAL A 220 -6.85 16.71 -13.31
N GLY A 221 -6.39 16.27 -14.48
CA GLY A 221 -6.99 16.57 -15.78
C GLY A 221 -6.68 17.97 -16.32
N LYS A 222 -7.22 18.24 -17.50
CA LYS A 222 -7.12 19.56 -18.16
C LYS A 222 -8.23 20.51 -17.67
N GLN A 223 -8.22 20.79 -16.36
CA GLN A 223 -9.19 21.67 -15.73
C GLN A 223 -8.70 23.13 -15.66
N SER A 224 -9.62 24.07 -15.88
CA SER A 224 -9.40 25.49 -15.60
C SER A 224 -9.30 25.77 -14.10
N THR A 225 -8.77 26.93 -13.69
CA THR A 225 -8.74 27.32 -12.27
C THR A 225 -10.13 27.33 -11.65
N THR A 226 -11.13 27.82 -12.38
CA THR A 226 -12.54 27.83 -11.92
C THR A 226 -13.07 26.42 -11.69
N ASP A 227 -12.81 25.49 -12.62
CA ASP A 227 -13.19 24.09 -12.48
C ASP A 227 -12.58 23.46 -11.21
N ARG A 228 -11.31 23.74 -10.92
CA ARG A 228 -10.63 23.23 -9.72
C ARG A 228 -11.25 23.77 -8.44
N LEU A 229 -11.56 25.08 -8.41
CA LEU A 229 -12.23 25.70 -7.27
C LEU A 229 -13.64 25.15 -7.06
N LEU A 230 -14.39 24.92 -8.14
CA LEU A 230 -15.71 24.28 -8.06
C LEU A 230 -15.62 22.83 -7.55
N GLY A 231 -14.63 22.07 -8.01
CA GLY A 231 -14.38 20.72 -7.51
C GLY A 231 -14.02 20.73 -6.02
N LEU A 232 -13.23 21.72 -5.58
CA LEU A 232 -12.83 21.86 -4.18
C LEU A 232 -14.01 22.26 -3.30
N ALA A 233 -14.83 23.19 -3.77
CA ALA A 233 -16.06 23.59 -3.09
C ALA A 233 -17.01 22.40 -2.95
N ALA A 234 -17.20 21.62 -4.03
CA ALA A 234 -18.02 20.41 -3.99
C ALA A 234 -17.44 19.36 -3.01
N PHE A 235 -16.12 19.15 -3.02
CA PHE A 235 -15.44 18.27 -2.07
C PHE A 235 -15.70 18.68 -0.62
N VAL A 236 -15.43 19.94 -0.27
CA VAL A 236 -15.60 20.47 1.10
C VAL A 236 -17.07 20.37 1.54
N LEU A 237 -18.01 20.75 0.66
CA LEU A 237 -19.43 20.66 0.94
C LEU A 237 -19.86 19.21 1.21
N LEU A 238 -19.44 18.27 0.37
CA LEU A 238 -19.84 16.87 0.49
C LEU A 238 -19.22 16.16 1.70
N VAL A 239 -17.94 16.41 2.00
CA VAL A 239 -17.34 15.96 3.27
C VAL A 239 -18.10 16.57 4.44
N GLY A 240 -18.46 17.85 4.33
CA GLY A 240 -19.19 18.55 5.37
C GLY A 240 -20.60 18.02 5.62
N LEU A 241 -21.26 17.51 4.57
CA LEU A 241 -22.57 16.85 4.69
C LEU A 241 -22.43 15.40 5.16
N ALA A 242 -21.34 14.71 4.81
CA ALA A 242 -21.13 13.32 5.20
C ALA A 242 -21.01 13.15 6.72
N ILE A 243 -20.36 14.09 7.41
CA ILE A 243 -20.15 14.03 8.86
C ILE A 243 -21.45 13.98 9.66
N PRO A 244 -22.39 14.94 9.56
CA PRO A 244 -23.65 14.87 10.30
C PRO A 244 -24.54 13.67 9.91
N ILE A 245 -24.42 13.16 8.68
CA ILE A 245 -25.17 11.98 8.21
C ILE A 245 -24.62 10.70 8.84
N LEU A 246 -23.30 10.55 8.90
CA LEU A 246 -22.61 9.33 9.32
C LEU A 246 -22.21 9.35 10.81
N TRP A 247 -22.20 10.53 11.42
CA TRP A 247 -21.90 10.79 12.83
C TRP A 247 -23.04 11.63 13.46
N PRO A 248 -24.15 10.99 13.89
CA PRO A 248 -25.36 11.69 14.33
C PRO A 248 -25.15 12.62 15.54
N ALA A 249 -24.11 12.39 16.35
CA ALA A 249 -23.75 13.26 17.47
C ALA A 249 -23.20 14.64 17.04
N GLY A 250 -23.06 14.86 15.73
CA GLY A 250 -22.69 16.15 15.15
C GLY A 250 -21.19 16.43 15.11
N TRP A 251 -20.85 17.58 14.55
CA TRP A 251 -19.48 17.98 14.21
C TRP A 251 -18.54 18.09 15.40
N GLN A 252 -18.96 18.73 16.48
CA GLN A 252 -18.10 18.95 17.64
C GLN A 252 -17.68 17.62 18.29
N SER A 253 -18.64 16.70 18.42
CA SER A 253 -18.39 15.33 18.90
C SER A 253 -17.43 14.59 17.96
N PHE A 254 -17.66 14.66 16.65
CA PHE A 254 -16.80 14.03 15.65
C PHE A 254 -15.35 14.56 15.72
N LEU A 255 -15.16 15.87 15.72
CA LEU A 255 -13.83 16.49 15.75
C LEU A 255 -13.09 16.18 17.06
N THR A 256 -13.81 16.10 18.18
CA THR A 256 -13.24 15.69 19.47
C THR A 256 -12.82 14.22 19.45
N ALA A 257 -13.64 13.34 18.88
CA ALA A 257 -13.30 11.92 18.75
C ALA A 257 -12.09 11.73 17.81
N LEU A 258 -12.08 12.43 16.67
CA LEU A 258 -10.99 12.38 15.70
C LEU A 258 -9.69 12.94 16.28
N SER A 259 -9.74 14.03 17.06
CA SER A 259 -8.53 14.60 17.66
C SER A 259 -7.90 13.67 18.69
N VAL A 260 -8.71 13.01 19.53
CA VAL A 260 -8.25 12.00 20.48
C VAL A 260 -7.63 10.79 19.76
N GLU A 261 -8.18 10.42 18.62
CA GLU A 261 -7.70 9.28 17.85
C GLU A 261 -6.40 9.56 17.08
N ILE A 262 -6.25 10.79 16.57
CA ILE A 262 -5.04 11.23 15.86
C ILE A 262 -3.92 11.57 16.84
N ASP A 263 -4.25 12.02 18.07
CA ASP A 263 -3.25 12.28 19.10
C ASP A 263 -2.65 10.96 19.58
N PRO A 264 -1.35 10.74 19.37
CA PRO A 264 -0.74 9.50 19.77
C PRO A 264 -0.45 9.41 21.26
N SER A 265 -0.76 10.45 22.05
CA SER A 265 -0.53 10.50 23.52
C SER A 265 -1.27 9.38 24.27
N GLY A 266 -2.45 9.00 23.78
CA GLY A 266 -3.25 7.90 24.33
C GLY A 266 -2.85 6.50 23.84
N MET A 267 -1.93 6.39 22.87
CA MET A 267 -1.55 5.12 22.27
C MET A 267 -0.29 4.52 22.91
N ASN A 268 -0.14 3.20 22.79
CA ASN A 268 1.03 2.45 23.23
C ASN A 268 2.25 2.71 22.31
N ILE A 269 2.63 3.99 22.13
CA ILE A 269 3.84 4.36 21.39
C ILE A 269 5.04 3.74 22.08
N ILE A 270 5.96 3.17 21.29
CA ILE A 270 7.28 2.77 21.76
C ILE A 270 7.93 3.93 22.54
N PRO A 271 8.41 3.70 23.77
CA PRO A 271 8.98 4.75 24.62
C PRO A 271 10.06 5.60 23.93
N SER A 272 10.90 4.98 23.07
CA SER A 272 11.95 5.66 22.32
C SER A 272 11.43 6.68 21.29
N TYR A 273 10.17 6.60 20.86
CA TYR A 273 9.59 7.57 19.93
C TYR A 273 8.80 8.67 20.63
N ARG A 274 8.36 8.43 21.87
CA ARG A 274 7.50 9.36 22.61
C ARG A 274 8.15 10.74 22.79
N LEU A 275 9.47 10.76 22.93
CA LEU A 275 10.26 11.97 23.16
C LEU A 275 10.57 12.77 21.89
N HIS A 276 10.27 12.23 20.71
CA HIS A 276 10.62 12.84 19.41
C HIS A 276 9.38 13.21 18.61
N ARG A 277 8.29 13.56 19.30
CA ARG A 277 6.98 13.87 18.71
C ARG A 277 6.82 15.35 18.49
N TRP A 278 6.41 15.74 17.29
CA TRP A 278 6.19 17.13 16.98
C TRP A 278 4.86 17.64 17.55
N HIS A 279 4.90 18.45 18.62
CA HIS A 279 3.74 19.18 19.19
C HIS A 279 2.42 18.41 19.25
N SER A 280 2.44 17.20 19.82
CA SER A 280 1.26 16.32 19.94
C SER A 280 0.66 15.81 18.62
N SER A 281 1.41 15.90 17.52
CA SER A 281 1.05 15.28 16.26
C SER A 281 1.50 13.82 16.19
N PHE A 282 1.00 13.12 15.17
CA PHE A 282 1.44 11.79 14.74
C PHE A 282 2.76 11.79 13.96
N LEU A 283 3.43 12.95 13.87
CA LEU A 283 4.67 13.12 13.13
C LEU A 283 5.86 13.23 14.08
N PHE A 284 7.00 12.72 13.63
CA PHE A 284 8.28 12.95 14.28
C PHE A 284 8.72 14.41 14.16
N GLU A 285 9.49 14.87 15.14
CA GLU A 285 10.21 16.13 15.05
C GLU A 285 11.27 16.08 13.93
N PRO A 286 11.51 17.19 13.21
CA PRO A 286 12.44 17.20 12.08
C PRO A 286 13.88 16.77 12.42
N ASP A 287 14.35 17.05 13.63
CA ASP A 287 15.68 16.71 14.13
C ASP A 287 15.88 15.18 14.30
N PHE A 288 14.81 14.45 14.61
CA PHE A 288 14.85 12.99 14.76
C PHE A 288 14.90 12.25 13.41
N LEU A 289 14.50 12.88 12.30
CA LEU A 289 14.38 12.22 10.99
C LEU A 289 15.70 11.65 10.48
N LEU A 290 16.81 12.33 10.76
CA LEU A 290 18.15 11.89 10.36
C LEU A 290 18.85 11.09 11.46
N SER A 291 18.18 10.85 12.59
CA SER A 291 18.77 10.03 13.65
C SER A 291 19.04 8.61 13.14
N PRO A 292 20.17 7.98 13.53
CA PRO A 292 20.49 6.63 13.09
C PRO A 292 19.39 5.60 13.44
N LEU A 293 18.70 5.80 14.56
CA LEU A 293 17.60 4.94 14.99
C LEU A 293 16.41 5.05 14.03
N HIS A 294 15.98 6.28 13.71
CA HIS A 294 14.89 6.52 12.77
C HIS A 294 15.21 5.94 11.40
N VAL A 295 16.40 6.26 10.86
CA VAL A 295 16.87 5.77 9.56
C VAL A 295 16.89 4.24 9.53
N ALA A 296 17.43 3.58 10.57
CA ALA A 296 17.44 2.12 10.65
C ALA A 296 16.02 1.52 10.58
N HIS A 297 15.07 2.12 11.32
CA HIS A 297 13.69 1.66 11.36
C HIS A 297 12.95 1.93 10.04
N LYS A 298 13.15 3.08 9.40
CA LYS A 298 12.58 3.36 8.09
C LYS A 298 13.18 2.46 7.02
N LEU A 299 14.50 2.24 6.99
CA LEU A 299 15.12 1.29 6.07
C LEU A 299 14.57 -0.13 6.26
N TYR A 300 14.34 -0.54 7.49
CA TYR A 300 13.70 -1.82 7.81
C TYR A 300 12.28 -1.91 7.24
N ILE A 301 11.43 -0.91 7.49
CA ILE A 301 10.04 -0.88 6.96
C ILE A 301 10.07 -0.83 5.43
N PHE A 302 10.97 -0.02 4.87
CA PHE A 302 11.17 0.17 3.45
C PHE A 302 11.55 -1.13 2.73
N PHE A 303 12.39 -1.95 3.36
CA PHE A 303 12.76 -3.25 2.83
C PHE A 303 11.58 -4.23 2.89
N PHE A 304 10.99 -4.43 4.08
CA PHE A 304 9.98 -5.48 4.28
C PHE A 304 8.61 -5.16 3.69
N SER A 305 8.29 -3.89 3.45
CA SER A 305 7.10 -3.49 2.67
C SER A 305 7.26 -3.70 1.17
N GLY A 306 8.48 -4.03 0.69
CA GLY A 306 8.79 -4.20 -0.73
C GLY A 306 9.08 -2.90 -1.48
N MET A 307 9.15 -1.76 -0.79
CA MET A 307 9.51 -0.50 -1.44
C MET A 307 10.97 -0.49 -1.94
N ALA A 308 11.87 -1.26 -1.32
CA ALA A 308 13.24 -1.47 -1.85
C ALA A 308 13.26 -2.08 -3.26
N THR A 309 12.30 -2.94 -3.56
CA THR A 309 12.12 -3.55 -4.89
C THR A 309 11.80 -2.48 -5.95
N LEU A 310 11.09 -1.41 -5.56
CA LEU A 310 10.78 -0.29 -6.46
C LEU A 310 12.03 0.52 -6.82
N LEU A 311 12.96 0.73 -5.88
CA LEU A 311 14.25 1.34 -6.20
C LEU A 311 15.11 0.44 -7.09
N ALA A 312 15.09 -0.88 -6.86
CA ALA A 312 15.78 -1.81 -7.75
C ALA A 312 15.20 -1.76 -9.18
N LEU A 313 13.88 -1.63 -9.34
CA LEU A 313 13.26 -1.41 -10.65
C LEU A 313 13.74 -0.11 -11.29
N ALA A 314 13.75 1.00 -10.55
CA ALA A 314 14.22 2.28 -11.04
C ALA A 314 15.69 2.21 -11.50
N GLY A 315 16.55 1.53 -10.73
CA GLY A 315 17.95 1.32 -11.06
C GLY A 315 18.15 0.46 -12.32
N VAL A 316 17.46 -0.68 -12.43
CA VAL A 316 17.52 -1.57 -13.60
C VAL A 316 17.05 -0.87 -14.88
N HIS A 317 16.12 0.07 -14.75
CA HIS A 317 15.57 0.83 -15.87
C HIS A 317 16.13 2.24 -16.00
N TRP A 318 17.22 2.58 -15.28
CA TRP A 318 17.80 3.93 -15.25
C TRP A 318 18.07 4.52 -16.63
N GLN A 319 18.64 3.73 -17.55
CA GLN A 319 18.90 4.17 -18.92
C GLN A 319 17.60 4.49 -19.68
N THR A 320 16.55 3.71 -19.47
CA THR A 320 15.22 3.95 -20.05
C THR A 320 14.61 5.23 -19.49
N LEU A 321 14.79 5.51 -18.20
CA LEU A 321 14.29 6.72 -17.55
C LEU A 321 14.95 8.01 -18.06
N ASN A 322 16.23 7.93 -18.48
CA ASN A 322 17.00 9.10 -18.92
C ASN A 322 16.76 9.52 -20.37
N THR A 323 16.13 8.69 -21.20
CA THR A 323 16.07 8.92 -22.66
C THR A 323 14.83 9.69 -23.13
N THR A 324 13.85 9.96 -22.25
CA THR A 324 12.59 10.61 -22.63
C THR A 324 12.19 11.71 -21.65
N HIS A 325 12.07 12.95 -22.14
CA HIS A 325 11.68 14.10 -21.31
C HIS A 325 10.25 14.61 -21.55
N GLY A 326 9.58 14.15 -22.60
CA GLY A 326 8.27 14.68 -23.01
C GLY A 326 7.16 14.46 -21.98
N TRP A 327 7.19 13.34 -21.26
CA TRP A 327 6.16 12.98 -20.27
C TRP A 327 6.22 13.83 -19.00
N MET A 328 7.34 14.49 -18.67
CA MET A 328 7.43 15.40 -17.52
C MET A 328 6.52 16.63 -17.66
N ARG A 329 6.10 16.96 -18.88
CA ARG A 329 5.17 18.06 -19.15
C ARG A 329 3.70 17.67 -18.93
N ASP A 330 3.40 16.37 -18.82
CA ASP A 330 2.04 15.87 -18.58
C ASP A 330 1.55 16.33 -17.19
N PRO A 331 0.41 17.05 -17.08
CA PRO A 331 -0.17 17.43 -15.79
C PRO A 331 -0.46 16.22 -14.90
N THR A 332 -0.78 15.06 -15.48
CA THR A 332 -1.02 13.82 -14.74
C THR A 332 0.25 13.28 -14.12
N PHE A 333 1.38 13.37 -14.83
CA PHE A 333 2.67 13.02 -14.27
C PHE A 333 2.97 13.91 -13.06
N LYS A 334 2.76 15.24 -13.17
CA LYS A 334 2.96 16.17 -12.05
C LYS A 334 2.05 15.85 -10.86
N GLY A 335 0.79 15.50 -11.12
CA GLY A 335 -0.14 15.04 -10.11
C GLY A 335 0.39 13.81 -9.39
N LEU A 336 0.70 12.74 -10.13
CA LEU A 336 1.25 11.50 -9.57
C LEU A 336 2.59 11.71 -8.85
N LEU A 337 3.45 12.60 -9.35
CA LEU A 337 4.71 12.96 -8.69
C LEU A 337 4.44 13.66 -7.36
N LEU A 338 3.50 14.62 -7.30
CA LEU A 338 3.15 15.25 -6.04
C LEU A 338 2.62 14.21 -5.05
N LEU A 339 1.75 13.31 -5.50
CA LEU A 339 1.26 12.23 -4.63
C LEU A 339 2.40 11.37 -4.11
N ALA A 340 3.32 10.94 -4.98
CA ALA A 340 4.50 10.18 -4.58
C ALA A 340 5.35 10.94 -3.56
N LEU A 341 5.56 12.25 -3.74
CA LEU A 341 6.30 13.09 -2.80
C LEU A 341 5.58 13.24 -1.46
N MET A 342 4.27 13.42 -1.47
CA MET A 342 3.45 13.46 -0.25
C MET A 342 3.53 12.14 0.51
N GLU A 343 3.46 11.01 -0.18
CA GLU A 343 3.60 9.69 0.42
C GLU A 343 5.00 9.42 0.95
N ILE A 344 6.04 9.89 0.27
CA ILE A 344 7.41 9.84 0.81
C ILE A 344 7.50 10.69 2.08
N GLY A 345 6.92 11.89 2.07
CA GLY A 345 6.84 12.75 3.25
C GLY A 345 6.12 12.06 4.41
N TYR A 346 4.95 11.47 4.16
CA TYR A 346 4.20 10.67 5.14
C TYR A 346 5.05 9.50 5.66
N PHE A 347 5.70 8.75 4.77
CA PHE A 347 6.55 7.63 5.13
C PHE A 347 7.71 8.05 6.04
N LEU A 348 8.37 9.18 5.77
CA LEU A 348 9.49 9.67 6.57
C LEU A 348 9.00 10.22 7.91
N LEU A 349 7.95 11.05 7.90
CA LEU A 349 7.52 11.81 9.07
C LEU A 349 6.62 11.01 10.02
N ALA A 350 5.78 10.11 9.54
CA ALA A 350 4.77 9.44 10.37
C ALA A 350 5.40 8.45 11.37
N ILE A 351 4.87 8.46 12.59
CA ILE A 351 5.31 7.59 13.68
C ILE A 351 4.65 6.21 13.54
N PRO A 352 5.41 5.11 13.46
CA PRO A 352 4.86 3.77 13.62
C PRO A 352 4.62 3.51 15.13
N TYR A 353 3.38 3.70 15.56
CA TYR A 353 2.93 3.58 16.96
C TYR A 353 3.34 2.27 17.65
N PHE A 354 3.04 1.13 17.04
CA PHE A 354 3.38 -0.20 17.51
C PHE A 354 4.80 -0.64 17.11
N GLY A 355 5.51 0.24 16.40
CA GLY A 355 6.89 0.06 15.98
C GLY A 355 7.06 -0.48 14.57
N PRO A 356 8.31 -0.50 14.09
CA PRO A 356 8.62 -0.79 12.68
C PRO A 356 8.22 -2.19 12.23
N ARG A 357 8.08 -3.14 13.17
CA ARG A 357 7.63 -4.50 12.85
C ARG A 357 6.11 -4.60 12.77
N ARG A 358 5.39 -4.00 13.73
CA ARG A 358 3.94 -4.15 13.82
C ARG A 358 3.20 -3.21 12.87
N ASP A 359 3.71 -2.01 12.62
CA ASP A 359 3.13 -1.06 11.67
C ASP A 359 3.76 -1.14 10.28
N ILE A 360 4.09 -2.36 9.83
CA ILE A 360 4.63 -2.54 8.48
C ILE A 360 3.58 -2.19 7.42
N ASP A 361 2.31 -2.41 7.74
CA ASP A 361 1.13 -2.17 6.92
C ASP A 361 0.66 -0.71 6.95
N LEU A 362 1.02 0.08 7.96
CA LEU A 362 0.70 1.52 8.05
C LEU A 362 1.11 2.30 6.80
N PHE A 363 2.14 1.84 6.10
CA PHE A 363 2.69 2.47 4.89
C PHE A 363 2.22 1.81 3.59
N PHE A 364 1.12 1.04 3.62
CA PHE A 364 0.57 0.40 2.42
C PHE A 364 0.25 1.42 1.32
N GLN A 365 -0.31 2.58 1.70
CA GLN A 365 -0.67 3.65 0.77
C GLN A 365 0.56 4.15 0.03
N THR A 366 1.65 4.40 0.76
CA THR A 366 2.94 4.76 0.19
C THR A 366 3.44 3.69 -0.78
N GLY A 367 3.41 2.42 -0.41
CA GLY A 367 3.81 1.31 -1.28
C GLY A 367 2.98 1.23 -2.57
N VAL A 368 1.66 1.38 -2.47
CA VAL A 368 0.72 1.35 -3.61
C VAL A 368 0.95 2.54 -4.55
N VAL A 369 1.02 3.76 -4.01
CA VAL A 369 1.22 4.98 -4.80
C VAL A 369 2.58 4.99 -5.47
N LEU A 370 3.65 4.66 -4.74
CA LEU A 370 5.00 4.58 -5.32
C LEU A 370 5.09 3.46 -6.35
N GLY A 371 4.54 2.29 -6.08
CA GLY A 371 4.51 1.18 -7.03
C GLY A 371 3.80 1.59 -8.33
N PHE A 372 2.63 2.21 -8.21
CA PHE A 372 1.89 2.74 -9.34
C PHE A 372 2.67 3.80 -10.12
N PHE A 373 3.26 4.76 -9.42
CA PHE A 373 4.08 5.82 -9.99
C PHE A 373 5.28 5.25 -10.77
N PHE A 374 6.11 4.42 -10.15
CA PHE A 374 7.29 3.84 -10.81
C PHE A 374 6.90 2.99 -12.02
N GLY A 375 5.86 2.16 -11.91
CA GLY A 375 5.38 1.38 -13.05
C GLY A 375 4.88 2.28 -14.19
N HIS A 376 4.24 3.41 -13.88
CA HIS A 376 3.80 4.39 -14.86
C HIS A 376 4.98 5.07 -15.57
N VAL A 377 5.99 5.51 -14.81
CA VAL A 377 7.17 6.18 -15.36
C VAL A 377 7.98 5.23 -16.25
N ILE A 378 8.23 3.99 -15.79
CA ILE A 378 8.96 2.98 -16.58
C ILE A 378 8.24 2.71 -17.90
N GLU A 379 6.92 2.53 -17.86
CA GLU A 379 6.11 2.24 -19.04
C GLU A 379 6.07 3.41 -20.03
N ARG A 380 5.98 4.65 -19.55
CA ARG A 380 6.01 5.86 -20.39
C ARG A 380 7.38 6.16 -20.98
N SER A 381 8.45 5.72 -20.31
CA SER A 381 9.83 5.94 -20.76
C SER A 381 10.33 4.84 -21.69
N ALA A 382 9.64 3.69 -21.73
CA ALA A 382 10.00 2.54 -22.54
C ALA A 382 9.73 2.78 -24.04
N PRO A 383 10.68 2.48 -24.94
CA PRO A 383 10.41 2.38 -26.37
C PRO A 383 9.31 1.34 -26.64
N PRO A 384 8.36 1.57 -27.56
CA PRO A 384 7.25 0.66 -27.82
C PRO A 384 7.69 -0.79 -28.13
N ASN A 385 8.80 -0.95 -28.86
CA ASN A 385 9.35 -2.25 -29.23
C ASN A 385 9.96 -3.02 -28.04
N ASP A 386 10.43 -2.30 -27.03
CA ASP A 386 11.05 -2.90 -25.83
C ASP A 386 10.06 -3.10 -24.68
N LEU A 387 8.86 -2.50 -24.76
CA LEU A 387 7.88 -2.52 -23.68
C LEU A 387 7.51 -3.94 -23.20
N PRO A 388 7.27 -4.95 -24.06
CA PRO A 388 7.01 -6.33 -23.59
C PRO A 388 8.17 -6.91 -22.78
N LYS A 389 9.41 -6.64 -23.19
CA LYS A 389 10.64 -7.11 -22.52
C LYS A 389 10.84 -6.41 -21.18
N ILE A 390 10.61 -5.10 -21.13
CA ILE A 390 10.69 -4.29 -19.90
C ILE A 390 9.63 -4.75 -18.90
N ARG A 391 8.38 -4.95 -19.33
CA ARG A 391 7.31 -5.50 -18.50
C ARG A 391 7.68 -6.88 -17.95
N GLY A 392 8.12 -7.82 -18.80
CA GLY A 392 8.50 -9.17 -18.35
C GLY A 392 9.71 -9.20 -17.40
N ARG A 393 10.64 -8.25 -17.49
CA ARG A 393 11.74 -8.09 -16.52
C ARG A 393 11.24 -7.52 -15.21
N SER A 394 10.43 -6.46 -15.27
CA SER A 394 9.86 -5.78 -14.10
C SER A 394 8.98 -6.73 -13.29
N LEU A 395 8.06 -7.44 -13.95
CA LEU A 395 7.20 -8.45 -13.32
C LEU A 395 8.01 -9.58 -12.70
N GLY A 396 9.04 -10.07 -13.40
CA GLY A 396 9.94 -11.08 -12.86
C GLY A 396 10.61 -10.62 -11.57
N LEU A 397 11.17 -9.41 -11.56
CA LEU A 397 11.84 -8.84 -10.39
C LEU A 397 10.86 -8.64 -9.21
N LEU A 398 9.68 -8.08 -9.48
CA LEU A 398 8.62 -7.86 -8.49
C LEU A 398 8.13 -9.16 -7.87
N LEU A 399 7.85 -10.17 -8.68
CA LEU A 399 7.38 -11.46 -8.18
C LEU A 399 8.47 -12.18 -7.39
N GLY A 400 9.72 -12.18 -7.87
CA GLY A 400 10.84 -12.79 -7.16
C GLY A 400 11.05 -12.19 -5.78
N SER A 401 11.18 -10.86 -5.70
CA SER A 401 11.34 -10.16 -4.42
C SER A 401 10.07 -10.24 -3.56
N GLY A 402 8.91 -10.06 -4.19
CA GLY A 402 7.60 -10.10 -3.55
C GLY A 402 7.35 -11.43 -2.85
N LEU A 403 7.62 -12.57 -3.51
CA LEU A 403 7.47 -13.89 -2.91
C LEU A 403 8.37 -14.10 -1.68
N ALA A 404 9.62 -13.64 -1.75
CA ALA A 404 10.52 -13.70 -0.59
C ALA A 404 9.97 -12.89 0.58
N LEU A 405 9.51 -11.66 0.32
CA LEU A 405 8.97 -10.78 1.35
C LEU A 405 7.63 -11.27 1.91
N ILE A 406 6.73 -11.77 1.07
CA ILE A 406 5.47 -12.40 1.48
C ILE A 406 5.74 -13.60 2.37
N TRP A 407 6.77 -14.39 2.07
CA TRP A 407 7.17 -15.52 2.92
C TRP A 407 7.56 -15.05 4.34
N PHE A 408 8.34 -13.98 4.44
CA PHE A 408 8.66 -13.35 5.72
C PHE A 408 7.42 -12.74 6.39
N LEU A 409 6.60 -12.01 5.64
CA LEU A 409 5.43 -11.34 6.17
C LEU A 409 4.43 -12.34 6.72
N LEU A 410 4.08 -13.39 5.98
CA LEU A 410 2.95 -14.24 6.32
C LEU A 410 3.31 -15.46 7.16
N PHE A 411 4.49 -16.04 6.98
CA PHE A 411 4.81 -17.35 7.56
C PHE A 411 5.90 -17.27 8.62
N LEU A 412 7.07 -16.71 8.29
CA LEU A 412 8.20 -16.66 9.23
C LEU A 412 8.06 -15.56 10.29
N GLY A 413 7.38 -14.47 9.94
CA GLY A 413 7.42 -13.22 10.67
C GLY A 413 8.66 -12.40 10.33
N ILE A 414 8.49 -11.07 10.30
CA ILE A 414 9.61 -10.15 10.08
C ILE A 414 10.60 -10.23 11.27
N PRO A 415 11.92 -10.39 11.03
CA PRO A 415 12.91 -10.44 12.11
C PRO A 415 12.89 -9.18 12.96
N ARG A 416 13.28 -9.26 14.24
CA ARG A 416 13.56 -8.02 14.98
C ARG A 416 14.71 -7.26 14.29
N PRO A 417 14.66 -5.92 14.19
CA PRO A 417 15.78 -5.13 13.69
C PRO A 417 17.05 -5.55 14.43
N SER A 418 18.04 -6.05 13.70
CA SER A 418 19.24 -6.59 14.32
C SER A 418 20.05 -5.45 14.95
N ARG A 419 20.72 -5.73 16.07
CA ARG A 419 21.77 -4.83 16.58
C ARG A 419 22.88 -4.62 15.53
N GLY A 420 23.02 -5.54 14.56
CA GLY A 420 23.97 -5.44 13.46
C GLY A 420 23.67 -4.28 12.51
N LEU A 421 22.41 -4.07 12.11
CA LEU A 421 22.03 -2.93 11.27
C LEU A 421 22.30 -1.61 11.99
N LEU A 422 21.89 -1.53 13.26
CA LEU A 422 22.19 -0.38 14.12
C LEU A 422 23.69 -0.16 14.27
N ARG A 423 24.49 -1.21 14.46
CA ARG A 423 25.96 -1.10 14.53
C ARG A 423 26.57 -0.66 13.21
N LEU A 424 26.11 -1.18 12.06
CA LEU A 424 26.58 -0.75 10.74
C LEU A 424 26.36 0.73 10.51
N LEU A 425 25.16 1.23 10.86
CA LEU A 425 24.83 2.64 10.74
C LEU A 425 25.61 3.47 11.76
N LEU A 426 25.62 3.09 13.04
CA LEU A 426 26.29 3.84 14.11
C LEU A 426 27.81 3.88 13.96
N ASN A 427 28.45 2.80 13.50
CA ASN A 427 29.90 2.78 13.27
C ASN A 427 30.29 3.66 12.07
N GLY A 428 29.40 3.84 11.09
CA GLY A 428 29.59 4.74 9.95
C GLY A 428 29.46 6.24 10.31
N PHE A 429 28.92 6.57 11.49
CA PHE A 429 28.75 7.94 12.00
C PHE A 429 29.68 8.26 13.17
N SER A 430 30.83 7.60 13.28
CA SER A 430 31.93 8.12 14.10
C SER A 430 32.45 9.40 13.43
N PHE A 431 31.86 10.54 13.80
CA PHE A 431 32.44 11.84 13.49
C PHE A 431 33.77 11.93 14.25
N ASN A 432 34.87 11.87 13.49
CA ASN A 432 36.19 12.30 13.97
C ASN A 432 36.20 13.80 14.23
#